data_AF-A0A9X1HDY5-F1
#
_entry.id   AF-A0A9X1HDY5-F1
#
_cell.length_a   1.000
_cell.length_b   1.000
_cell.length_c   1.000
_cell.angle_alpha   90.00
_cell.angle_beta   90.00
_cell.angle_gamma   90.00
#
_symmetry.space_group_name_H-M   'P 1'
#
loop_
_entity.id
_entity.type
_entity.pdbx_description
1 polymer ?
#
loop_
_entity_poly.entity_id
_entity_poly.type
_entity_poly.pdbx_seq_one_letter_code
_entity_poly.pdbx_strand_id
1 'polypeptide(L)'
;MSWIIQFLQRNERTSAVIISLLLIVLNAGGLYFIIDLMSYDEMVGYLEDGGMKISNPRNFVFGLLITVLLNILFVFGSLCSCLAKSK
;
A
#
# COMPACT_ATOMS: atom_id res chain seq x y z
N MET A 1 -15.67 -36.29 -4.97
CA MET A 1 -15.24 -35.37 -3.88
C MET A 1 -14.06 -34.47 -4.27
N SER A 2 -13.07 -34.95 -5.02
CA SER A 2 -11.91 -34.14 -5.48
C SER A 2 -12.26 -32.91 -6.34
N TRP A 3 -13.32 -32.99 -7.16
CA TRP A 3 -13.69 -31.91 -8.10
C TRP A 3 -14.18 -30.61 -7.42
N ILE A 4 -14.88 -30.73 -6.28
CA ILE A 4 -15.39 -29.56 -5.53
C ILE A 4 -14.22 -28.77 -4.90
N ILE A 5 -13.22 -29.49 -4.37
CA ILE A 5 -12.04 -28.88 -3.76
C ILE A 5 -11.21 -28.15 -4.82
N GLN A 6 -11.04 -28.73 -6.01
CA GLN A 6 -10.33 -28.07 -7.11
C GLN A 6 -11.05 -26.81 -7.59
N PHE A 7 -12.39 -26.84 -7.67
CA PHE A 7 -13.19 -25.68 -8.05
C PHE A 7 -13.07 -24.54 -7.02
N LEU A 8 -13.20 -24.85 -5.72
CA LEU A 8 -13.04 -23.88 -4.64
C LEU A 8 -11.64 -23.26 -4.66
N GLN A 9 -10.60 -24.09 -4.75
CA GLN A 9 -9.21 -23.65 -4.77
C GLN A 9 -8.86 -22.77 -5.98
N ARG A 10 -9.50 -23.00 -7.13
CA ARG A 10 -9.33 -22.15 -8.33
C ARG A 10 -10.04 -20.80 -8.21
N ASN A 11 -11.23 -20.78 -7.61
CA ASN A 11 -11.96 -19.53 -7.36
C ASN A 11 -11.21 -18.62 -6.38
N GLU A 12 -10.69 -19.19 -5.27
CA GLU A 12 -9.89 -18.47 -4.27
C GLU A 12 -8.59 -17.86 -4.83
N ARG A 13 -7.90 -18.57 -5.74
CA ARG A 13 -6.71 -18.03 -6.40
C ARG A 13 -7.03 -16.84 -7.29
N THR A 14 -8.17 -16.90 -7.98
CA THR A 14 -8.59 -15.82 -8.88
C THR A 14 -8.96 -14.57 -8.10
N SER A 15 -9.71 -14.72 -7.00
CA SER A 15 -10.03 -13.60 -6.11
C SER A 15 -8.79 -13.01 -5.43
N ALA A 16 -7.82 -13.85 -5.02
CA ALA A 16 -6.56 -13.38 -4.47
C ALA A 16 -5.77 -12.50 -5.46
N VAL A 17 -5.66 -12.92 -6.72
CA VAL A 17 -4.97 -12.13 -7.76
C VAL A 17 -5.69 -10.81 -8.03
N ILE A 18 -7.02 -10.81 -8.11
CA ILE A 18 -7.80 -9.58 -8.32
C ILE A 18 -7.60 -8.60 -7.17
N ILE A 19 -7.68 -9.08 -5.92
CA ILE A 19 -7.47 -8.25 -4.73
C ILE A 19 -6.04 -7.71 -4.71
N SER A 20 -5.04 -8.52 -5.02
CA SER A 20 -3.65 -8.08 -5.11
C SER A 20 -3.45 -6.98 -6.16
N LEU A 21 -4.05 -7.10 -7.35
CA LEU A 21 -3.98 -6.06 -8.38
C LEU A 21 -4.63 -4.75 -7.91
N LEU A 22 -5.80 -4.84 -7.27
CA LEU A 22 -6.49 -3.67 -6.71
C LEU A 22 -5.66 -3.00 -5.61
N LEU A 23 -5.03 -3.78 -4.73
CA LEU A 23 -4.13 -3.25 -3.70
C LEU A 23 -2.91 -2.57 -4.32
N ILE A 24 -2.33 -3.10 -5.40
CA ILE A 24 -1.21 -2.45 -6.09
C ILE A 24 -1.62 -1.06 -6.59
N VAL A 25 -2.78 -0.94 -7.25
CA VAL A 25 -3.29 0.34 -7.77
C VAL A 25 -3.55 1.34 -6.63
N LEU A 26 -4.22 0.89 -5.55
CA LEU A 26 -4.47 1.74 -4.38
C LEU A 26 -3.18 2.21 -3.70
N ASN A 27 -2.19 1.32 -3.54
CA ASN A 27 -0.89 1.70 -2.96
C ASN A 27 -0.11 2.66 -3.86
N ALA A 28 -0.17 2.48 -5.19
CA ALA A 28 0.47 3.40 -6.13
C ALA A 28 -0.18 4.80 -6.08
N GLY A 29 -1.51 4.86 -6.03
CA GLY A 29 -2.24 6.12 -5.83
C GLY A 29 -1.94 6.77 -4.48
N GLY A 30 -1.88 5.97 -3.41
CA GLY A 30 -1.48 6.43 -2.07
C GLY A 30 -0.05 6.95 -2.03
N LEU A 31 0.88 6.30 -2.72
CA LEU A 31 2.27 6.76 -2.83
C LEU A 31 2.36 8.10 -3.56
N TYR A 32 1.64 8.25 -4.68
CA TYR A 32 1.54 9.53 -5.38
C TYR A 32 1.02 10.64 -4.46
N PHE A 33 -0.06 10.38 -3.73
CA PHE A 33 -0.62 11.32 -2.76
C PHE A 33 0.38 11.68 -1.65
N ILE A 34 1.14 10.71 -1.13
CA ILE A 34 2.16 10.94 -0.10
C ILE A 34 3.31 11.80 -0.64
N ILE A 35 3.77 11.55 -1.86
CA ILE A 35 4.82 12.35 -2.51
C ILE A 35 4.35 13.79 -2.74
N ASP A 36 3.11 13.96 -3.20
CA ASP A 36 2.49 15.27 -3.36
C ASP A 36 2.43 16.00 -2.00
N LEU A 37 1.96 15.32 -0.96
CA LEU A 37 1.94 15.84 0.41
C LEU A 37 3.34 16.28 0.86
N MET A 38 4.37 15.43 0.70
CA MET A 38 5.75 15.73 1.09
C MET A 38 6.35 16.93 0.33
N SER A 39 5.78 17.29 -0.81
CA SER A 39 6.23 18.43 -1.63
C SER A 39 5.65 19.76 -1.17
N TYR A 40 4.63 19.76 -0.30
CA TYR A 40 4.11 20.99 0.30
C TYR A 40 5.12 21.57 1.29
N ASP A 41 5.62 22.76 0.97
CA ASP A 41 6.55 23.51 1.82
C ASP A 41 5.92 23.82 3.21
N GLU A 42 4.59 23.91 3.27
CA GLU A 42 3.80 24.03 4.50
C GLU A 42 3.91 22.84 5.46
N MET A 43 4.42 21.69 5.00
CA MET A 43 4.80 20.58 5.90
C MET A 43 6.02 20.92 6.77
N VAL A 44 6.84 21.87 6.33
CA VAL A 44 7.92 22.44 7.12
C VAL A 44 7.34 23.64 7.86
N GLY A 45 6.44 23.36 8.81
CA GLY A 45 5.56 24.39 9.38
C GLY A 45 6.32 25.55 10.01
N TYR A 46 6.30 26.69 9.32
CA TYR A 46 6.52 28.02 9.91
C TYR A 46 5.15 28.64 10.23
N LEU A 47 5.02 29.21 11.42
CA LEU A 47 3.91 30.10 11.80
C LEU A 47 4.04 31.43 11.02
N GLU A 48 2.96 32.21 10.91
CA GLU A 48 2.98 33.54 10.24
C GLU A 48 4.02 34.49 10.88
N ASP A 49 4.34 34.22 12.13
CA ASP A 49 5.31 34.88 13.01
C ASP A 49 6.69 34.18 13.03
N GLY A 50 6.94 33.21 12.14
CA GLY A 50 8.23 32.53 11.95
C GLY A 50 8.55 31.42 12.98
N GLY A 51 7.66 31.16 13.93
CA GLY A 51 7.80 30.07 14.91
C GLY A 51 7.60 28.69 14.27
N MET A 52 8.30 27.66 14.76
CA MET A 52 8.11 26.28 14.26
C MET A 52 6.82 25.66 14.85
N LYS A 53 5.96 25.07 14.01
CA LYS A 53 4.76 24.33 14.49
C LYS A 53 5.16 23.09 15.31
N ILE A 54 4.60 22.97 16.52
CA ILE A 54 4.86 21.87 17.47
C ILE A 54 4.35 20.50 16.96
N SER A 55 3.25 20.46 16.21
CA SER A 55 2.74 19.25 15.58
C SER A 55 3.13 19.20 14.11
N ASN A 56 4.29 18.61 13.82
CA ASN A 56 4.75 18.46 12.45
C ASN A 56 4.01 17.29 11.76
N PRO A 57 3.17 17.53 10.74
CA PRO A 57 2.46 16.46 10.01
C PRO A 57 3.42 15.48 9.31
N ARG A 58 4.69 15.85 9.16
CA ARG A 58 5.76 15.02 8.58
C ARG A 58 5.87 13.62 9.19
N ASN A 59 5.76 13.48 10.52
CA ASN A 59 5.84 12.15 11.15
C ASN A 59 4.67 11.24 10.72
N PHE A 60 3.47 11.81 10.57
CA PHE A 60 2.31 11.08 10.09
C PHE A 60 2.49 10.64 8.64
N VAL A 61 3.03 11.52 7.80
CA VAL A 61 3.31 11.25 6.37
C VAL A 61 4.37 10.17 6.20
N PHE A 62 5.44 10.19 7.01
CA PHE A 62 6.41 9.10 7.05
C PHE A 62 5.77 7.78 7.52
N GLY A 63 4.87 7.82 8.50
CA GLY A 63 4.11 6.64 8.92
C GLY A 63 3.25 6.06 7.78
N LEU A 64 2.58 6.91 7.01
CA LEU A 64 1.84 6.51 5.81
C LEU A 64 2.76 5.91 4.74
N LEU A 65 3.93 6.51 4.50
CA LEU A 65 4.91 6.02 3.54
C LEU A 65 5.39 4.60 3.89
N ILE A 66 5.80 4.38 5.14
CA ILE A 66 6.22 3.07 5.62
C ILE A 66 5.09 2.05 5.46
N THR A 67 3.87 2.44 5.79
CA THR A 67 2.69 1.59 5.67
C THR A 67 2.45 1.16 4.22
N VAL A 68 2.51 2.10 3.26
CA VAL A 68 2.35 1.80 1.83
C VAL A 68 3.47 0.88 1.34
N LEU A 69 4.72 1.11 1.74
CA LEU A 69 5.86 0.26 1.35
C LEU A 69 5.71 -1.17 1.88
N LEU A 70 5.32 -1.34 3.14
CA LEU A 70 5.07 -2.66 3.73
C LEU A 70 3.90 -3.38 3.04
N ASN A 71 2.85 -2.64 2.68
CA ASN A 71 1.70 -3.20 1.98
C ASN A 71 2.07 -3.66 0.56
N ILE A 72 2.86 -2.88 -0.17
CA ILE A 72 3.40 -3.30 -1.48
C ILE A 72 4.24 -4.57 -1.34
N LEU A 73 5.13 -4.64 -0.36
CA LEU A 73 5.96 -5.83 -0.10
C LEU A 73 5.10 -7.06 0.20
N PHE A 74 4.08 -6.91 1.05
CA PHE A 74 3.16 -7.98 1.41
C PHE A 74 2.39 -8.50 0.20
N VAL A 75 1.85 -7.60 -0.64
CA VAL A 75 1.11 -7.97 -1.85
C VAL A 75 2.03 -8.68 -2.85
N PHE A 76 3.26 -8.21 -3.01
CA PHE A 76 4.24 -8.84 -3.89
C PHE A 76 4.59 -10.26 -3.42
N GLY A 77 4.84 -10.44 -2.11
CA GLY A 77 5.08 -11.77 -1.53
C GLY A 77 3.91 -12.74 -1.69
N SER A 78 2.67 -12.23 -1.54
CA SER A 78 1.44 -13.01 -1.77
C SER A 78 1.30 -13.46 -3.22
N LEU A 79 1.54 -12.56 -4.18
CA LEU A 79 1.52 -12.86 -5.61
C LEU A 79 2.59 -13.89 -6.01
N CYS A 80 3.84 -13.71 -5.57
CA CYS A 80 4.92 -14.66 -5.81
C CYS A 80 4.57 -16.05 -5.26
N SER A 81 3.99 -16.12 -4.06
CA SER A 81 3.57 -17.38 -3.44
C SER A 81 2.42 -18.05 -4.21
N CYS A 82 1.46 -17.27 -4.72
CA CYS A 82 0.40 -17.77 -5.59
C CYS A 82 0.94 -18.33 -6.91
N LEU A 83 1.87 -17.62 -7.55
CA LEU A 83 2.51 -18.05 -8.79
C LEU A 83 3.36 -19.30 -8.60
N ALA A 84 4.13 -19.38 -7.51
CA ALA A 84 4.95 -20.54 -7.19
C ALA A 84 4.12 -21.82 -6.97
N LYS A 85 2.91 -21.69 -6.38
CA LYS A 85 1.96 -22.81 -6.18
C LYS A 85 1.17 -23.20 -7.45
N SER A 86 1.36 -22.49 -8.55
CA SER A 86 0.72 -22.79 -9.84
C SER A 86 1.54 -23.75 -10.71
N LYS A 87 2.74 -24.15 -10.28
CA LYS A 87 3.63 -25.11 -10.93
C LYS A 87 3.61 -26.44 -10.19
#